data_AF-A0A9X4M9Z0-F1
#
_entry.id   AF-A0A9X4M9Z0-F1
#
_cell.length_a   1.000
_cell.length_b   1.000
_cell.length_c   1.000
_cell.angle_alpha   90.00
_cell.angle_beta   90.00
_cell.angle_gamma   90.00
#
_symmetry.space_group_name_H-M   'P 1'
#
loop_
_entity.id
_entity.type
_entity.pdbx_description
1 polymer ?
#
loop_
_entity_poly.entity_id
_entity_poly.type
_entity_poly.pdbx_seq_one_letter_code
_entity_poly.pdbx_strand_id
1 'polypeptide(L)'
;MNKLNKALQRIQNWLEIHRPNYVNSLQPGLTRKEIEEKVSLFPIQLSEEVYTLYEWHNGSDSWEFFFPGYCFPSFENAIADMYSIDSEFSSYTLLLEEIDTYFLLPVFSYDFTSISTLEIDTKRDHSLVLKSIPEETPSMYSFNLTRMIEVIAQCFESGAYYMRKRNNDESEVTWNYEMALEIHRINNNEIVEFTLEKINSIKLEKSTRIMGNLYYLIEWFGDSRAVDPLIEILQTPFDNQPNQHNLAIAKDLSAYGLGKLHDSRAVDPLIDALSIKYGNGNTRYKVTEALGELGDNRAIPSLIGALSDPDERICNSGMFSLVKLGAIDELLKTALERKNRYAIQALGLLPSSINKKKLTSEQKDRIFSVLMSLTKDSSYEIQNIANKSLDRARREVLEHSYER
;
A
#
# COMPACT_ATOMS: atom_id res chain seq x y z
N MET A 1 34.65 -8.47 -10.99
CA MET A 1 33.61 -7.53 -10.52
C MET A 1 32.30 -8.28 -10.39
N ASN A 2 31.84 -8.50 -9.15
CA ASN A 2 30.57 -9.22 -8.86
C ASN A 2 29.36 -8.40 -9.38
N LYS A 3 28.17 -9.02 -9.44
CA LYS A 3 26.95 -8.38 -9.97
C LYS A 3 26.62 -7.07 -9.24
N LEU A 4 26.76 -7.07 -7.91
CA LEU A 4 26.55 -5.89 -7.07
C LEU A 4 27.45 -4.72 -7.50
N ASN A 5 28.76 -4.92 -7.63
CA ASN A 5 29.67 -3.87 -8.11
C ASN A 5 29.27 -3.33 -9.49
N LYS A 6 28.80 -4.19 -10.41
CA LYS A 6 28.31 -3.73 -11.72
C LYS A 6 27.07 -2.86 -11.59
N ALA A 7 26.15 -3.18 -10.69
CA ALA A 7 24.97 -2.38 -10.42
C ALA A 7 25.33 -1.05 -9.74
N LEU A 8 26.21 -1.05 -8.74
CA LEU A 8 26.73 0.15 -8.09
C LEU A 8 27.42 1.08 -9.09
N GLN A 9 28.24 0.54 -10.01
CA GLN A 9 28.89 1.34 -11.06
C GLN A 9 27.87 1.99 -12.02
N ARG A 10 26.76 1.30 -12.33
CA ARG A 10 25.70 1.89 -13.17
C ARG A 10 25.04 3.07 -12.47
N ILE A 11 24.77 2.96 -11.17
CA ILE A 11 24.24 4.06 -10.35
C ILE A 11 25.27 5.20 -10.27
N GLN A 12 26.54 4.89 -10.01
CA GLN A 12 27.64 5.84 -9.96
C GLN A 12 27.70 6.68 -11.25
N ASN A 13 27.72 6.03 -12.41
CA ASN A 13 27.78 6.71 -13.70
C ASN A 13 26.60 7.67 -13.90
N TRP A 14 25.40 7.28 -13.44
CA TRP A 14 24.23 8.15 -13.50
C TRP A 14 24.38 9.35 -12.57
N LEU A 15 24.83 9.13 -11.33
CA LEU A 15 25.02 10.18 -10.33
C LEU A 15 26.13 11.16 -10.72
N GLU A 16 27.21 10.70 -11.35
CA GLU A 16 28.29 11.59 -11.84
C GLU A 16 27.79 12.58 -12.89
N ILE A 17 26.86 12.14 -13.76
CA ILE A 17 26.27 12.99 -14.79
C ILE A 17 25.27 13.99 -14.19
N HIS A 18 24.43 13.55 -13.26
CA HIS A 18 23.26 14.33 -12.82
C HIS A 18 23.47 15.03 -11.47
N ARG A 19 24.39 14.54 -10.64
CA ARG A 19 24.65 14.98 -9.26
C ARG A 19 26.14 14.88 -8.87
N PRO A 20 27.06 15.51 -9.62
CA PRO A 20 28.51 15.41 -9.36
C PRO A 20 28.90 15.90 -7.95
N ASN A 21 28.23 16.92 -7.41
CA ASN A 21 28.50 17.42 -6.06
C ASN A 21 28.17 16.39 -4.96
N TYR A 22 27.11 15.61 -5.16
CA TYR A 22 26.73 14.54 -4.24
C TYR A 22 27.74 13.40 -4.30
N VAL A 23 28.19 13.00 -5.49
CA VAL A 23 29.25 12.00 -5.64
C VAL A 23 30.52 12.44 -4.92
N ASN A 24 30.88 13.72 -5.03
CA ASN A 24 32.05 14.28 -4.34
C ASN A 24 31.88 14.35 -2.81
N SER A 25 30.65 14.29 -2.29
CA SER A 25 30.38 14.29 -0.85
C SER A 25 30.33 12.87 -0.25
N LEU A 26 30.33 11.83 -1.09
CA LEU A 26 30.46 10.44 -0.62
C LEU A 26 31.86 10.21 -0.07
N GLN A 27 31.91 9.61 1.11
CA GLN A 27 33.16 9.25 1.75
C GLN A 27 33.84 8.10 0.98
N PRO A 28 35.19 8.04 0.96
CA PRO A 28 35.91 6.90 0.39
C PRO A 28 35.45 5.58 1.01
N GLY A 29 35.42 4.53 0.20
CA GLY A 29 35.11 3.19 0.68
C GLY A 29 36.06 2.73 1.79
N LEU A 30 35.52 1.97 2.74
CA LEU A 30 36.27 1.40 3.85
C LEU A 30 37.02 0.15 3.40
N THR A 31 38.15 -0.14 4.04
CA THR A 31 38.78 -1.44 3.93
C THR A 31 37.98 -2.47 4.73
N ARG A 32 38.05 -3.74 4.31
CA ARG A 32 37.44 -4.85 5.03
C ARG A 32 37.79 -4.90 6.52
N LYS A 33 39.05 -4.61 6.85
CA LYS A 33 39.55 -4.58 8.22
C LYS A 33 38.88 -3.47 9.05
N GLU A 34 38.71 -2.28 8.48
CA GLU A 34 38.02 -1.17 9.17
C GLU A 34 36.55 -1.50 9.44
N ILE A 35 35.87 -2.16 8.48
CA ILE A 35 34.51 -2.65 8.65
C ILE A 35 34.44 -3.66 9.80
N GLU A 36 35.31 -4.67 9.79
CA GLU A 36 35.39 -5.72 10.83
C GLU A 36 35.67 -5.15 12.22
N GLU A 37 36.59 -4.19 12.33
CA GLU A 37 36.91 -3.52 13.59
C GLU A 37 35.68 -2.79 14.16
N LYS A 38 34.89 -2.13 13.30
CA LYS A 38 33.69 -1.36 13.70
C LYS A 38 32.53 -2.24 14.16
N VAL A 39 32.36 -3.44 13.61
CA VAL A 39 31.30 -4.38 14.03
C VAL A 39 31.74 -5.40 15.08
N SER A 40 33.00 -5.36 15.51
CA SER A 40 33.60 -6.35 16.43
C SER A 40 32.87 -6.52 17.78
N LEU A 41 32.07 -5.53 18.19
CA LEU A 41 31.29 -5.56 19.43
C LEU A 41 29.94 -6.26 19.29
N PHE A 42 29.50 -6.56 18.07
CA PHE A 42 28.21 -7.19 17.79
C PHE A 42 28.40 -8.68 17.46
N PRO A 43 27.51 -9.57 17.94
CA PRO A 43 27.58 -11.00 17.64
C PRO A 43 27.02 -11.30 16.24
N ILE A 44 27.57 -10.66 15.21
CA ILE A 44 27.13 -10.76 13.82
C ILE A 44 28.29 -11.04 12.88
N GLN A 45 27.97 -11.65 11.74
CA GLN A 45 28.85 -11.77 10.60
C GLN A 45 28.15 -11.14 9.40
N LEU A 46 28.73 -10.06 8.89
CA LEU A 46 28.17 -9.33 7.75
C LEU A 46 28.24 -10.19 6.48
N SER A 47 27.23 -10.07 5.63
CA SER A 47 27.29 -10.67 4.28
C SER A 47 28.35 -10.02 3.38
N GLU A 48 28.84 -10.77 2.40
CA GLU A 48 29.77 -10.27 1.37
C GLU A 48 29.20 -9.05 0.61
N GLU A 49 27.88 -8.91 0.54
CA GLU A 49 27.22 -7.77 -0.08
C GLU A 49 27.37 -6.48 0.72
N VAL A 50 27.26 -6.54 2.05
CA VAL A 50 27.47 -5.39 2.93
C VAL A 50 28.91 -4.91 2.83
N TYR A 51 29.88 -5.83 2.85
CA TYR A 51 31.27 -5.50 2.58
C TYR A 51 31.43 -4.81 1.23
N THR A 52 30.87 -5.40 0.16
CA THR A 52 30.95 -4.82 -1.19
C THR A 52 30.36 -3.39 -1.24
N LEU A 53 29.25 -3.13 -0.55
CA LEU A 53 28.60 -1.81 -0.53
C LEU A 53 29.49 -0.76 0.14
N TYR A 54 30.03 -1.05 1.33
CA TYR A 54 30.83 -0.08 2.10
C TYR A 54 32.30 -0.01 1.65
N GLU A 55 32.82 -1.02 0.97
CA GLU A 55 34.10 -0.96 0.23
C GLU A 55 33.99 -0.08 -1.02
N TRP A 56 32.79 0.07 -1.58
CA TRP A 56 32.55 0.98 -2.71
C TRP A 56 32.54 2.45 -2.27
N HIS A 57 31.71 2.81 -1.29
CA HIS A 57 31.69 4.13 -0.65
C HIS A 57 31.23 4.02 0.81
N ASN A 58 31.80 4.82 1.71
CA ASN A 58 31.34 4.89 3.11
C ASN A 58 30.17 5.87 3.28
N GLY A 59 29.21 5.85 2.36
CA GLY A 59 28.04 6.72 2.39
C GLY A 59 28.36 8.20 2.59
N SER A 60 27.45 8.91 3.27
CA SER A 60 27.56 10.32 3.62
C SER A 60 26.87 10.59 4.96
N ASP A 61 27.29 11.64 5.66
CA ASP A 61 26.59 12.17 6.85
C ASP A 61 25.55 13.25 6.47
N SER A 62 25.35 13.48 5.16
CA SER A 62 24.33 14.40 4.64
C SER A 62 22.95 13.75 4.59
N TRP A 63 21.91 14.59 4.66
CA TRP A 63 20.52 14.18 4.46
C TRP A 63 20.12 14.15 2.97
N GLU A 64 21.09 14.05 2.06
CA GLU A 64 20.83 14.00 0.63
C GLU A 64 20.46 12.58 0.17
N PHE A 65 19.29 12.45 -0.45
CA PHE A 65 18.79 11.18 -0.97
C PHE A 65 19.77 10.54 -1.96
N PHE A 66 20.20 9.30 -1.72
CA PHE A 66 20.95 8.49 -2.67
C PHE A 66 20.05 8.05 -3.83
N PHE A 67 18.86 7.55 -3.48
CA PHE A 67 17.73 7.31 -4.36
C PHE A 67 16.47 7.84 -3.65
N PRO A 68 15.33 7.98 -4.34
CA PRO A 68 14.19 8.69 -3.79
C PRO A 68 13.79 8.23 -2.37
N GLY A 69 13.77 9.17 -1.43
CA GLY A 69 13.34 8.93 -0.05
C GLY A 69 14.35 8.20 0.84
N TYR A 70 15.59 7.94 0.40
CA TYR A 70 16.58 7.22 1.19
C TYR A 70 17.98 7.78 0.99
N CYS A 71 18.65 8.07 2.11
CA CYS A 71 20.07 8.41 2.17
C CYS A 71 20.92 7.14 2.23
N PHE A 72 22.19 7.26 1.82
CA PHE A 72 23.20 6.23 2.05
C PHE A 72 24.09 6.67 3.22
N PRO A 73 23.80 6.21 4.46
CA PRO A 73 24.54 6.65 5.64
C PRO A 73 25.97 6.11 5.63
N SER A 74 26.87 6.83 6.31
CA SER A 74 28.16 6.26 6.70
C SER A 74 28.00 5.01 7.54
N PHE A 75 28.98 4.11 7.49
CA PHE A 75 28.90 2.83 8.21
C PHE A 75 28.77 3.04 9.72
N GLU A 76 29.40 4.09 10.24
CA GLU A 76 29.28 4.52 11.63
C GLU A 76 27.85 4.87 12.01
N ASN A 77 27.15 5.66 11.18
CA ASN A 77 25.75 6.00 11.42
C ASN A 77 24.86 4.76 11.26
N ALA A 78 25.13 3.92 10.27
CA ALA A 78 24.38 2.67 10.09
C ALA A 78 24.50 1.74 11.31
N ILE A 79 25.69 1.62 11.89
CA ILE A 79 25.91 0.84 13.14
C ILE A 79 25.25 1.53 14.34
N ALA A 80 25.33 2.85 14.44
CA ALA A 80 24.71 3.59 15.54
C ALA A 80 23.18 3.39 15.57
N ASP A 81 22.57 3.28 14.40
CA ASP A 81 21.14 3.02 14.23
C ASP A 81 20.80 1.53 14.13
N MET A 82 21.79 0.64 14.24
CA MET A 82 21.57 -0.81 14.22
C MET A 82 20.90 -1.25 15.52
N TYR A 83 19.84 -2.03 15.40
CA TYR A 83 19.14 -2.59 16.54
C TYR A 83 18.93 -4.09 16.38
N SER A 84 18.96 -4.79 17.52
CA SER A 84 18.54 -6.19 17.61
C SER A 84 17.02 -6.25 17.64
N ILE A 85 16.46 -7.25 16.99
CA ILE A 85 15.03 -7.55 17.12
C ILE A 85 14.86 -8.78 18.01
N ASP A 86 14.14 -8.63 19.12
CA ASP A 86 13.79 -9.75 20.01
C ASP A 86 12.63 -10.58 19.43
N SER A 87 12.54 -11.83 19.89
CA SER A 87 11.56 -12.86 19.53
C SER A 87 10.08 -12.43 19.53
N GLU A 88 9.70 -11.36 20.24
CA GLU A 88 8.34 -10.82 20.17
C GLU A 88 8.04 -10.14 18.83
N PHE A 89 9.02 -9.50 18.19
CA PHE A 89 8.88 -8.87 16.87
C PHE A 89 9.06 -9.86 15.71
N SER A 90 9.77 -10.98 15.93
CA SER A 90 9.89 -12.08 14.94
C SER A 90 8.53 -12.75 14.64
N SER A 91 7.54 -12.51 15.50
CA SER A 91 6.16 -13.00 15.34
C SER A 91 5.39 -12.39 14.16
N TYR A 92 5.98 -11.49 13.39
CA TYR A 92 5.33 -10.84 12.25
C TYR A 92 6.07 -10.98 10.91
N THR A 93 7.33 -11.43 10.89
CA THR A 93 8.10 -11.64 9.66
C THR A 93 8.26 -13.14 9.37
N LEU A 94 7.59 -13.65 8.33
CA LEU A 94 7.59 -15.09 7.94
C LEU A 94 8.96 -15.67 7.55
N LEU A 95 10.01 -14.84 7.51
CA LEU A 95 11.35 -15.19 7.01
C LEU A 95 12.34 -15.56 8.13
N LEU A 96 11.99 -15.31 9.39
CA LEU A 96 12.94 -15.34 10.52
C LEU A 96 12.59 -16.44 11.52
N GLU A 97 11.79 -17.43 11.10
CA GLU A 97 11.20 -18.47 11.95
C GLU A 97 12.22 -19.37 12.68
N GLU A 98 13.50 -19.32 12.28
CA GLU A 98 14.57 -20.17 12.80
C GLU A 98 15.78 -19.37 13.34
N ILE A 99 15.62 -18.05 13.55
CA ILE A 99 16.72 -17.18 13.94
C ILE A 99 16.42 -16.56 15.31
N ASP A 100 17.06 -17.09 16.34
CA ASP A 100 16.86 -16.69 17.74
C ASP A 100 17.31 -15.25 18.03
N THR A 101 18.30 -14.75 17.31
CA THR A 101 18.82 -13.38 17.47
C THR A 101 19.37 -12.88 16.15
N TYR A 102 18.94 -11.69 15.75
CA TYR A 102 19.42 -11.03 14.54
C TYR A 102 19.45 -9.51 14.71
N PHE A 103 20.27 -8.86 13.90
CA PHE A 103 20.43 -7.42 13.86
C PHE A 103 19.99 -6.89 12.50
N LEU A 104 19.32 -5.75 12.51
CA LEU A 104 19.00 -5.02 11.29
C LEU A 104 20.00 -3.88 11.12
N LEU A 105 20.88 -4.01 10.13
CA LEU A 105 21.84 -2.97 9.77
C LEU A 105 21.21 -2.05 8.71
N PRO A 106 20.83 -0.80 9.05
CA PRO A 106 20.20 0.14 8.11
C PRO A 106 21.20 0.66 7.07
N VAL A 107 21.34 -0.07 5.96
CA VAL A 107 22.24 0.28 4.85
C VAL A 107 21.72 1.46 4.02
N PHE A 108 20.43 1.76 4.09
CA PHE A 108 19.85 3.01 3.61
C PHE A 108 18.78 3.50 4.58
N SER A 109 18.70 4.79 4.84
CA SER A 109 17.75 5.33 5.82
C SER A 109 17.33 6.75 5.47
N TYR A 110 16.15 7.13 5.93
CA TYR A 110 15.73 8.52 5.98
C TYR A 110 14.65 8.70 7.04
N ASP A 111 14.83 9.74 7.84
CA ASP A 111 13.98 10.04 8.99
C ASP A 111 13.88 8.79 9.88
N PHE A 112 12.68 8.25 10.07
CA PHE A 112 12.47 7.06 10.88
C PHE A 112 12.31 5.76 10.06
N THR A 113 12.50 5.83 8.74
CA THR A 113 12.37 4.66 7.85
C THR A 113 13.73 4.17 7.39
N SER A 114 13.90 2.85 7.30
CA SER A 114 15.15 2.25 6.84
C SER A 114 14.93 1.08 5.90
N ILE A 115 15.93 0.85 5.05
CA ILE A 115 16.15 -0.39 4.34
C ILE A 115 17.40 -1.00 4.95
N SER A 116 17.21 -2.14 5.60
CA SER A 116 18.22 -2.79 6.43
C SER A 116 18.56 -4.17 5.88
N THR A 117 19.80 -4.59 6.05
CA THR A 117 20.18 -5.98 5.84
C THR A 117 20.02 -6.77 7.14
N LEU A 118 19.53 -8.00 7.03
CA LEU A 118 19.41 -8.94 8.13
C LEU A 118 20.76 -9.62 8.40
N GLU A 119 21.40 -9.26 9.51
CA GLU A 119 22.69 -9.81 9.91
C GLU A 119 22.56 -10.74 11.10
N ILE A 120 23.26 -11.88 11.04
CA ILE A 120 23.23 -12.93 12.07
C ILE A 120 24.65 -13.43 12.35
N ASP A 121 24.80 -14.30 13.35
CA ASP A 121 26.10 -14.80 13.79
C ASP A 121 26.80 -15.79 12.81
N THR A 122 26.11 -16.24 11.77
CA THR A 122 26.68 -17.09 10.72
C THR A 122 26.98 -16.34 9.42
N LYS A 123 28.16 -16.57 8.85
CA LYS A 123 28.56 -16.02 7.56
C LYS A 123 27.60 -16.44 6.45
N ARG A 124 27.20 -15.48 5.62
CA ARG A 124 26.37 -15.67 4.43
C ARG A 124 26.93 -14.90 3.26
N ASP A 125 26.71 -15.40 2.06
CA ASP A 125 27.05 -14.66 0.84
C ASP A 125 26.08 -13.51 0.59
N HIS A 126 24.83 -13.65 1.06
CA HIS A 126 23.74 -12.70 0.86
C HIS A 126 22.92 -12.52 2.14
N SER A 127 22.50 -11.30 2.41
CA SER A 127 21.59 -10.96 3.52
C SER A 127 20.24 -10.53 2.99
N LEU A 128 19.17 -11.00 3.63
CA LEU A 128 17.82 -10.55 3.33
C LEU A 128 17.71 -9.04 3.55
N VAL A 129 17.06 -8.35 2.63
CA VAL A 129 16.84 -6.90 2.73
C VAL A 129 15.43 -6.64 3.23
N LEU A 130 15.34 -5.94 4.35
CA LEU A 130 14.11 -5.61 5.03
C LEU A 130 13.85 -4.11 5.03
N LYS A 131 12.62 -3.67 4.80
CA LYS A 131 12.17 -2.31 5.01
C LYS A 131 11.52 -2.19 6.39
N SER A 132 11.99 -1.25 7.19
CA SER A 132 11.44 -0.92 8.52
C SER A 132 10.82 0.47 8.51
N ILE A 133 9.63 0.58 9.10
CA ILE A 133 8.87 1.82 9.30
C ILE A 133 8.47 1.86 10.79
N PRO A 134 8.42 3.02 11.45
CA PRO A 134 8.03 3.10 12.85
C PRO A 134 6.64 2.50 13.08
N GLU A 135 6.50 1.81 14.21
CA GLU A 135 5.23 1.20 14.63
C GLU A 135 4.70 0.09 13.69
N GLU A 136 5.45 -0.22 12.61
CA GLU A 136 5.15 -1.28 11.66
C GLU A 136 6.17 -2.42 11.78
N THR A 137 5.76 -3.61 11.32
CA THR A 137 6.67 -4.75 11.24
C THR A 137 7.66 -4.58 10.08
N PRO A 138 8.97 -4.85 10.29
CA PRO A 138 9.92 -4.95 9.20
C PRO A 138 9.55 -6.00 8.16
N SER A 139 9.87 -5.69 6.92
CA SER A 139 9.28 -6.39 5.80
C SER A 139 10.19 -6.65 4.65
N MET A 140 9.95 -7.73 3.92
CA MET A 140 10.84 -8.07 2.80
C MET A 140 10.76 -7.01 1.70
N TYR A 141 11.90 -6.36 1.49
CA TYR A 141 12.11 -5.41 0.41
C TYR A 141 12.82 -6.06 -0.76
N SER A 142 13.82 -6.92 -0.47
CA SER A 142 14.51 -7.72 -1.48
C SER A 142 15.12 -8.98 -0.86
N PHE A 143 15.33 -10.05 -1.63
CA PHE A 143 16.01 -11.26 -1.13
C PHE A 143 17.47 -11.05 -0.78
N ASN A 144 18.11 -10.10 -1.46
CA ASN A 144 19.50 -9.76 -1.24
C ASN A 144 19.79 -8.36 -1.75
N LEU A 145 20.91 -7.81 -1.27
CA LEU A 145 21.30 -6.45 -1.59
C LEU A 145 21.69 -6.32 -3.06
N THR A 146 22.29 -7.35 -3.66
CA THR A 146 22.60 -7.37 -5.10
C THR A 146 21.35 -7.07 -5.93
N ARG A 147 20.25 -7.79 -5.67
CA ARG A 147 19.01 -7.65 -6.43
C ARG A 147 18.39 -6.28 -6.23
N MET A 148 18.35 -5.80 -4.99
CA MET A 148 17.89 -4.46 -4.67
C MET A 148 18.63 -3.39 -5.48
N ILE A 149 19.97 -3.43 -5.46
CA ILE A 149 20.80 -2.44 -6.15
C ILE A 149 20.67 -2.57 -7.68
N GLU A 150 20.51 -3.78 -8.21
CA GLU A 150 20.19 -4.00 -9.63
C GLU A 150 18.88 -3.31 -10.05
N VAL A 151 17.85 -3.37 -9.20
CA VAL A 151 16.56 -2.71 -9.43
C VAL A 151 16.69 -1.19 -9.37
N ILE A 152 17.39 -0.66 -8.36
CA ILE A 152 17.66 0.79 -8.25
C ILE A 152 18.42 1.29 -9.48
N ALA A 153 19.44 0.56 -9.94
CA ALA A 153 20.18 0.89 -11.16
C ALA A 153 19.27 0.93 -12.40
N GLN A 154 18.37 -0.06 -12.56
CA GLN A 154 17.38 -0.06 -13.64
C GLN A 154 16.41 1.13 -13.55
N CYS A 155 16.00 1.52 -12.35
CA CYS A 155 15.14 2.69 -12.15
C CYS A 155 15.82 3.98 -12.61
N PHE A 156 17.11 4.18 -12.31
CA PHE A 156 17.87 5.34 -12.80
C PHE A 156 18.02 5.35 -14.33
N GLU A 157 18.40 4.22 -14.92
CA GLU A 157 18.65 4.11 -16.36
C GLU A 157 17.40 4.27 -17.22
N SER A 158 16.26 3.83 -16.69
CA SER A 158 14.97 3.92 -17.37
C SER A 158 14.33 5.31 -17.22
N GLY A 159 14.84 6.16 -16.31
CA GLY A 159 14.20 7.43 -15.95
C GLY A 159 13.02 7.28 -14.98
N ALA A 160 12.80 6.08 -14.44
CA ALA A 160 11.86 5.89 -13.33
C ALA A 160 12.31 6.67 -12.10
N TYR A 161 13.62 6.79 -11.87
CA TYR A 161 14.22 7.75 -10.95
C TYR A 161 14.85 8.90 -11.73
N TYR A 162 14.54 10.14 -11.35
CA TYR A 162 14.95 11.34 -12.09
C TYR A 162 15.11 12.55 -11.18
N MET A 163 15.80 13.59 -11.68
CA MET A 163 15.96 14.85 -10.95
C MET A 163 14.74 15.76 -11.10
N ARG A 164 14.14 16.16 -9.97
CA ARG A 164 13.11 17.21 -9.95
C ARG A 164 13.68 18.51 -9.37
N LYS A 165 13.57 19.59 -10.14
CA LYS A 165 13.88 20.94 -9.67
C LYS A 165 12.81 21.40 -8.68
N ARG A 166 13.22 21.86 -7.50
CA ARG A 166 12.36 22.61 -6.57
C ARG A 166 12.47 24.12 -6.86
N ASN A 167 11.54 24.89 -6.30
CA ASN A 167 11.41 26.33 -6.53
C ASN A 167 12.65 27.17 -6.09
N ASN A 168 13.60 26.59 -5.34
CA ASN A 168 14.76 27.26 -4.74
C ASN A 168 16.11 26.70 -5.26
N ASP A 169 16.21 26.27 -6.52
CA ASP A 169 17.40 25.63 -7.14
C ASP A 169 17.86 24.30 -6.53
N GLU A 170 17.26 23.86 -5.41
CA GLU A 170 17.45 22.51 -4.88
C GLU A 170 16.84 21.48 -5.84
N SER A 171 17.68 20.57 -6.32
CA SER A 171 17.24 19.44 -7.15
C SER A 171 17.37 18.16 -6.34
N GLU A 172 16.29 17.40 -6.23
CA GLU A 172 16.26 16.13 -5.51
C GLU A 172 16.01 14.97 -6.48
N VAL A 173 16.51 13.79 -6.13
CA VAL A 173 16.12 12.55 -6.80
C VAL A 173 14.68 12.22 -6.39
N THR A 174 13.79 12.06 -7.36
CA THR A 174 12.40 11.66 -7.17
C THR A 174 12.05 10.50 -8.11
N TRP A 175 10.80 10.02 -8.07
CA TRP A 175 10.35 8.90 -8.91
C TRP A 175 9.13 9.22 -9.77
N ASN A 176 9.04 8.55 -10.91
CA ASN A 176 7.78 8.25 -11.56
C ASN A 176 7.23 6.97 -10.89
N TYR A 177 6.17 7.14 -10.09
CA TYR A 177 5.66 6.07 -9.22
C TYR A 177 5.26 4.83 -10.01
N GLU A 178 4.46 4.98 -11.07
CA GLU A 178 3.97 3.87 -11.90
C GLU A 178 5.14 3.09 -12.53
N MET A 179 6.11 3.81 -13.07
CA MET A 179 7.24 3.22 -13.76
C MET A 179 8.22 2.52 -12.79
N ALA A 180 8.48 3.14 -11.64
CA ALA A 180 9.30 2.52 -10.60
C ALA A 180 8.60 1.27 -10.05
N LEU A 181 7.30 1.34 -9.78
CA LEU A 181 6.51 0.21 -9.29
C LEU A 181 6.56 -0.98 -10.26
N GLU A 182 6.43 -0.74 -11.58
CA GLU A 182 6.52 -1.80 -12.58
C GLU A 182 7.90 -2.47 -12.63
N ILE A 183 8.99 -1.69 -12.57
CA ILE A 183 10.35 -2.24 -12.54
C ILE A 183 10.56 -3.07 -11.27
N HIS A 184 10.11 -2.57 -10.11
CA HIS A 184 10.16 -3.31 -8.85
C HIS A 184 9.36 -4.61 -8.93
N ARG A 185 8.17 -4.60 -9.52
CA ARG A 185 7.32 -5.79 -9.72
C ARG A 185 7.98 -6.86 -10.58
N ILE A 186 8.43 -6.49 -11.79
CA ILE A 186 9.07 -7.42 -12.72
C ILE A 186 10.29 -8.08 -12.08
N ASN A 187 11.07 -7.30 -11.33
CA ASN A 187 12.33 -7.79 -10.80
C ASN A 187 12.20 -8.57 -9.49
N ASN A 188 11.11 -8.42 -8.76
CA ASN A 188 10.88 -9.10 -7.49
C ASN A 188 9.87 -10.26 -7.60
N ASN A 189 9.66 -10.83 -8.79
CA ASN A 189 8.72 -11.94 -8.98
C ASN A 189 9.06 -13.17 -8.09
N GLU A 190 10.34 -13.44 -7.83
CA GLU A 190 10.73 -14.53 -6.92
C GLU A 190 10.17 -14.33 -5.50
N ILE A 191 10.08 -13.07 -5.05
CA ILE A 191 9.51 -12.74 -3.74
C ILE A 191 8.03 -13.08 -3.73
N VAL A 192 7.35 -12.79 -4.84
CA VAL A 192 5.95 -13.15 -5.02
C VAL A 192 5.76 -14.66 -4.95
N GLU A 193 6.58 -15.44 -5.67
CA GLU A 193 6.52 -16.92 -5.63
C GLU A 193 6.69 -17.45 -4.20
N PHE A 194 7.75 -17.00 -3.51
CA PHE A 194 8.01 -17.41 -2.13
C PHE A 194 6.87 -17.02 -1.18
N THR A 195 6.32 -15.81 -1.34
CA THR A 195 5.25 -15.32 -0.49
C THR A 195 3.96 -16.11 -0.72
N LEU A 196 3.63 -16.43 -1.98
CA LEU A 196 2.50 -17.28 -2.34
C LEU A 196 2.67 -18.71 -1.83
N GLU A 197 3.86 -19.30 -1.97
CA GLU A 197 4.17 -20.62 -1.42
C GLU A 197 3.94 -20.65 0.09
N LYS A 198 4.45 -19.63 0.80
CA LYS A 198 4.27 -19.51 2.26
C LYS A 198 2.82 -19.37 2.66
N ILE A 199 2.05 -18.50 2.00
CA ILE A 199 0.60 -18.33 2.26
C ILE A 199 -0.14 -19.65 2.07
N ASN A 200 0.15 -20.38 0.99
CA ASN A 200 -0.49 -21.67 0.70
C ASN A 200 -0.07 -22.78 1.67
N SER A 201 1.15 -22.72 2.22
CA SER A 201 1.68 -23.75 3.13
C SER A 201 1.20 -23.61 4.57
N ILE A 202 0.81 -22.40 5.00
CA ILE A 202 0.44 -22.12 6.39
C ILE A 202 -1.07 -22.27 6.55
N LYS A 203 -1.51 -23.18 7.43
CA LYS A 203 -2.92 -23.21 7.86
C LYS A 203 -3.26 -21.89 8.55
N LEU A 204 -4.23 -21.16 7.97
CA LEU A 204 -4.72 -19.83 8.36
C LEU A 204 -5.00 -19.61 9.85
N GLU A 205 -5.25 -20.68 10.60
CA GLU A 205 -5.76 -20.68 11.96
C GLU A 205 -4.77 -20.17 13.04
N LYS A 206 -3.50 -19.92 12.71
CA LYS A 206 -2.44 -19.80 13.74
C LYS A 206 -1.58 -18.55 13.80
N SER A 207 -1.65 -17.56 12.89
CA SER A 207 -0.59 -16.54 12.93
C SER A 207 -0.90 -15.14 12.40
N THR A 208 -0.54 -14.14 13.21
CA THR A 208 -0.37 -12.73 12.84
C THR A 208 0.63 -12.53 11.69
N ARG A 209 1.53 -13.51 11.48
CA ARG A 209 2.51 -13.59 10.39
C ARG A 209 1.90 -13.61 8.97
N ILE A 210 0.68 -14.16 8.87
CA ILE A 210 -0.32 -13.91 7.82
C ILE A 210 -0.18 -12.59 7.04
N MET A 211 -0.23 -11.55 7.87
CA MET A 211 -0.79 -10.26 7.53
C MET A 211 0.24 -9.34 6.88
N GLY A 212 1.50 -9.40 7.34
CA GLY A 212 2.60 -8.71 6.69
C GLY A 212 2.76 -9.16 5.24
N ASN A 213 2.80 -10.47 5.00
CA ASN A 213 3.00 -11.03 3.66
C ASN A 213 1.90 -10.66 2.66
N LEU A 214 0.64 -10.69 3.09
CA LEU A 214 -0.47 -10.26 2.24
C LEU A 214 -0.38 -8.78 1.93
N TYR A 215 -0.06 -7.94 2.93
CA TYR A 215 0.14 -6.51 2.72
C TYR A 215 1.20 -6.25 1.65
N TYR A 216 2.33 -6.97 1.63
CA TYR A 216 3.34 -6.85 0.56
C TYR A 216 2.81 -7.27 -0.81
N LEU A 217 2.15 -8.43 -0.92
CA LEU A 217 1.57 -8.88 -2.19
C LEU A 217 0.58 -7.87 -2.77
N ILE A 218 -0.20 -7.23 -1.91
CA ILE A 218 -1.22 -6.24 -2.29
C ILE A 218 -0.56 -4.92 -2.70
N GLU A 219 0.19 -4.29 -1.79
CA GLU A 219 0.68 -2.91 -1.95
C GLU A 219 1.87 -2.81 -2.90
N TRP A 220 2.85 -3.70 -2.74
CA TRP A 220 4.10 -3.62 -3.49
C TRP A 220 4.02 -4.35 -4.82
N PHE A 221 3.41 -5.53 -4.84
CA PHE A 221 3.41 -6.38 -6.03
C PHE A 221 2.15 -6.27 -6.88
N GLY A 222 0.99 -5.98 -6.28
CA GLY A 222 -0.29 -5.94 -6.98
C GLY A 222 -0.59 -7.21 -7.78
N ASP A 223 -0.12 -8.37 -7.30
CA ASP A 223 -0.19 -9.63 -8.05
C ASP A 223 -1.56 -10.29 -7.89
N SER A 224 -2.24 -10.54 -9.01
CA SER A 224 -3.59 -11.12 -9.03
C SER A 224 -3.63 -12.58 -8.55
N ARG A 225 -2.50 -13.28 -8.42
CA ARG A 225 -2.45 -14.61 -7.81
C ARG A 225 -2.75 -14.58 -6.32
N ALA A 226 -2.62 -13.42 -5.66
CA ALA A 226 -3.03 -13.25 -4.27
C ALA A 226 -4.56 -13.27 -4.07
N VAL A 227 -5.36 -13.13 -5.14
CA VAL A 227 -6.82 -13.04 -5.06
C VAL A 227 -7.45 -14.28 -4.44
N ASP A 228 -7.08 -15.48 -4.88
CA ASP A 228 -7.70 -16.71 -4.37
C ASP A 228 -7.35 -16.95 -2.89
N PRO A 229 -6.07 -16.79 -2.46
CA PRO A 229 -5.74 -16.78 -1.04
C PRO A 229 -6.55 -15.75 -0.23
N LEU A 230 -6.63 -14.49 -0.67
CA LEU A 230 -7.37 -13.44 0.05
C LEU A 230 -8.87 -13.76 0.16
N ILE A 231 -9.47 -14.39 -0.86
CA ILE A 231 -10.85 -14.88 -0.81
C ILE A 231 -11.01 -15.95 0.27
N GLU A 232 -10.09 -16.91 0.35
CA GLU A 232 -10.12 -17.98 1.36
C GLU A 232 -10.08 -17.42 2.79
N ILE A 233 -9.21 -16.43 3.04
CA ILE A 233 -9.13 -15.73 4.34
C ILE A 233 -10.43 -15.01 4.67
N LEU A 234 -10.97 -14.26 3.71
CA LEU A 234 -12.21 -13.53 3.87
C LEU A 234 -13.37 -14.45 4.27
N GLN A 235 -13.45 -15.63 3.64
CA GLN A 235 -14.50 -16.62 3.83
C GLN A 235 -14.28 -17.53 5.05
N THR A 236 -13.09 -17.50 5.68
CA THR A 236 -12.79 -18.32 6.86
C THR A 236 -13.79 -18.02 7.99
N PRO A 237 -14.53 -19.01 8.53
CA PRO A 237 -15.57 -18.76 9.53
C PRO A 237 -14.97 -18.24 10.85
N PHE A 238 -15.70 -17.36 11.56
CA PHE A 238 -15.38 -17.06 12.97
C PHE A 238 -15.80 -18.26 13.81
N ASP A 239 -14.85 -19.07 14.26
CA ASP A 239 -15.08 -20.13 15.22
C ASP A 239 -14.83 -19.62 16.67
N ASN A 240 -15.28 -20.38 17.68
CA ASN A 240 -15.11 -20.03 19.10
C ASN A 240 -13.65 -20.24 19.60
N GLN A 241 -12.66 -20.00 18.75
CA GLN A 241 -11.23 -20.21 19.05
C GLN A 241 -10.56 -18.96 19.64
N PRO A 242 -9.42 -19.11 20.35
CA PRO A 242 -8.75 -18.02 21.07
C PRO A 242 -8.15 -16.88 20.20
N ASN A 243 -8.31 -16.88 18.87
CA ASN A 243 -7.60 -15.96 17.95
C ASN A 243 -8.52 -15.07 17.07
N GLN A 244 -9.77 -14.83 17.46
CA GLN A 244 -10.74 -14.08 16.65
C GLN A 244 -10.28 -12.66 16.26
N HIS A 245 -9.46 -12.00 17.09
CA HIS A 245 -8.90 -10.69 16.80
C HIS A 245 -7.98 -10.71 15.57
N ASN A 246 -7.08 -11.70 15.48
CA ASN A 246 -6.15 -11.83 14.37
C ASN A 246 -6.87 -12.19 13.07
N LEU A 247 -7.89 -13.06 13.15
CA LEU A 247 -8.72 -13.38 11.99
C LEU A 247 -9.47 -12.14 11.48
N ALA A 248 -9.98 -11.30 12.38
CA ALA A 248 -10.64 -10.06 11.98
C ALA A 248 -9.68 -9.13 11.21
N ILE A 249 -8.46 -8.91 11.72
CA ILE A 249 -7.46 -8.09 11.02
C ILE A 249 -7.10 -8.71 9.65
N ALA A 250 -6.93 -10.03 9.59
CA ALA A 250 -6.61 -10.72 8.33
C ALA A 250 -7.74 -10.57 7.30
N LYS A 251 -9.01 -10.62 7.72
CA LYS A 251 -10.16 -10.36 6.87
C LYS A 251 -10.24 -8.91 6.41
N ASP A 252 -9.91 -7.96 7.29
CA ASP A 252 -9.90 -6.53 6.96
C ASP A 252 -8.85 -6.23 5.87
N LEU A 253 -7.64 -6.79 6.03
CA LEU A 253 -6.58 -6.73 5.02
C LEU A 253 -6.98 -7.45 3.73
N SER A 254 -7.68 -8.57 3.84
CA SER A 254 -8.15 -9.32 2.66
C SER A 254 -9.14 -8.53 1.85
N ALA A 255 -10.15 -7.94 2.50
CA ALA A 255 -11.10 -7.06 1.84
C ALA A 255 -10.41 -5.88 1.16
N TYR A 256 -9.51 -5.20 1.89
CA TYR A 256 -8.72 -4.10 1.35
C TYR A 256 -7.91 -4.53 0.11
N GLY A 257 -7.20 -5.65 0.19
CA GLY A 257 -6.39 -6.18 -0.90
C GLY A 257 -7.18 -6.54 -2.13
N LEU A 258 -8.30 -7.23 -1.96
CA LEU A 258 -9.20 -7.59 -3.05
C LEU A 258 -9.71 -6.34 -3.79
N GLY A 259 -10.02 -5.25 -3.07
CA GLY A 259 -10.38 -3.97 -3.67
C GLY A 259 -9.25 -3.35 -4.50
N LYS A 260 -8.00 -3.40 -4.01
CA LYS A 260 -6.82 -2.85 -4.69
C LYS A 260 -6.38 -3.65 -5.92
N LEU A 261 -6.59 -4.97 -5.91
CA LEU A 261 -6.21 -5.83 -7.03
C LEU A 261 -7.14 -5.70 -8.24
N HIS A 262 -8.33 -5.10 -8.07
CA HIS A 262 -9.32 -4.89 -9.13
C HIS A 262 -9.71 -6.17 -9.92
N ASP A 263 -9.58 -7.35 -9.29
CA ASP A 263 -9.89 -8.63 -9.91
C ASP A 263 -11.36 -9.00 -9.69
N SER A 264 -12.09 -9.21 -10.79
CA SER A 264 -13.52 -9.53 -10.79
C SER A 264 -13.90 -10.84 -10.06
N ARG A 265 -12.94 -11.75 -9.82
CA ARG A 265 -13.14 -12.97 -9.02
C ARG A 265 -13.50 -12.67 -7.58
N ALA A 266 -13.12 -11.49 -7.06
CA ALA A 266 -13.36 -11.07 -5.69
C ALA A 266 -14.80 -10.60 -5.41
N VAL A 267 -15.58 -10.28 -6.45
CA VAL A 267 -16.87 -9.59 -6.31
C VAL A 267 -17.88 -10.42 -5.53
N ASP A 268 -18.11 -11.67 -5.94
CA ASP A 268 -19.12 -12.52 -5.30
C ASP A 268 -18.71 -12.88 -3.85
N PRO A 269 -17.43 -13.25 -3.56
CA PRO A 269 -16.96 -13.42 -2.19
C PRO A 269 -17.12 -12.20 -1.28
N LEU A 270 -16.88 -10.99 -1.80
CA LEU A 270 -17.09 -9.75 -1.04
C LEU A 270 -18.58 -9.46 -0.82
N ILE A 271 -19.45 -9.74 -1.80
CA ILE A 271 -20.90 -9.66 -1.63
C ILE A 271 -21.36 -10.60 -0.51
N ASP A 272 -20.89 -11.84 -0.51
CA ASP A 272 -21.21 -12.83 0.51
C ASP A 272 -20.74 -12.35 1.89
N ALA A 273 -19.50 -11.83 1.98
CA ALA A 273 -18.94 -11.32 3.23
C ALA A 273 -19.74 -10.12 3.79
N LEU A 274 -20.24 -9.23 2.92
CA LEU A 274 -21.07 -8.09 3.33
C LEU A 274 -22.42 -8.54 3.90
N SER A 275 -22.96 -9.65 3.40
CA SER A 275 -24.27 -10.18 3.84
C SER A 275 -24.28 -10.71 5.28
N ILE A 276 -23.11 -10.98 5.85
CA ILE A 276 -22.96 -11.56 7.20
C ILE A 276 -23.18 -10.48 8.26
N LYS A 277 -24.40 -10.43 8.81
CA LYS A 277 -24.81 -9.40 9.78
C LYS A 277 -24.18 -9.53 11.17
N TYR A 278 -23.79 -10.74 11.59
CA TYR A 278 -23.26 -11.01 12.94
C TYR A 278 -21.72 -10.98 13.02
N GLY A 279 -21.08 -10.14 12.21
CA GLY A 279 -19.63 -9.99 12.14
C GLY A 279 -19.09 -8.66 12.67
N ASN A 280 -17.76 -8.52 12.68
CA ASN A 280 -17.06 -7.28 13.01
C ASN A 280 -17.47 -6.14 12.03
N GLY A 281 -17.95 -5.02 12.57
CA GLY A 281 -18.36 -3.86 11.77
C GLY A 281 -17.23 -3.23 10.95
N ASN A 282 -15.97 -3.36 11.41
CA ASN A 282 -14.80 -2.89 10.66
C ASN A 282 -14.61 -3.68 9.35
N THR A 283 -14.74 -5.01 9.41
CA THR A 283 -14.64 -5.89 8.24
C THR A 283 -15.72 -5.58 7.23
N ARG A 284 -16.98 -5.41 7.66
CA ARG A 284 -18.06 -5.04 6.74
C ARG A 284 -17.83 -3.67 6.09
N TYR A 285 -17.31 -2.69 6.84
CA TYR A 285 -16.93 -1.40 6.27
C TYR A 285 -15.86 -1.57 5.17
N LYS A 286 -14.80 -2.34 5.44
CA LYS A 286 -13.73 -2.62 4.48
C LYS A 286 -14.20 -3.39 3.25
N VAL A 287 -15.10 -4.36 3.43
CA VAL A 287 -15.74 -5.09 2.33
C VAL A 287 -16.59 -4.14 1.47
N THR A 288 -17.35 -3.24 2.09
CA THR A 288 -18.17 -2.26 1.38
C THR A 288 -17.29 -1.32 0.54
N GLU A 289 -16.19 -0.82 1.12
CA GLU A 289 -15.20 0.01 0.45
C GLU A 289 -14.57 -0.72 -0.74
N ALA A 290 -14.16 -1.98 -0.54
CA ALA A 290 -13.55 -2.83 -1.57
C ALA A 290 -14.48 -3.06 -2.77
N LEU A 291 -15.78 -3.29 -2.55
CA LEU A 291 -16.76 -3.44 -3.63
C LEU A 291 -16.87 -2.16 -4.48
N GLY A 292 -16.80 -0.98 -3.86
CA GLY A 292 -16.74 0.30 -4.56
C GLY A 292 -15.45 0.49 -5.36
N GLU A 293 -14.31 0.05 -4.81
CA GLU A 293 -13.02 0.07 -5.50
C GLU A 293 -12.99 -0.86 -6.72
N LEU A 294 -13.51 -2.09 -6.60
CA LEU A 294 -13.60 -3.04 -7.72
C LEU A 294 -14.37 -2.48 -8.91
N GLY A 295 -15.41 -1.67 -8.66
CA GLY A 295 -16.17 -1.01 -9.71
C GLY A 295 -17.10 -1.94 -10.52
N ASP A 296 -17.38 -3.14 -10.03
CA ASP A 296 -18.27 -4.10 -10.68
C ASP A 296 -19.74 -3.88 -10.29
N ASN A 297 -20.60 -3.66 -11.28
CA ASN A 297 -22.03 -3.41 -11.09
C ASN A 297 -22.79 -4.56 -10.42
N ARG A 298 -22.26 -5.80 -10.41
CA ARG A 298 -22.83 -6.92 -9.66
C ARG A 298 -22.96 -6.61 -8.16
N ALA A 299 -22.15 -5.69 -7.63
CA ALA A 299 -22.19 -5.28 -6.23
C ALA A 299 -23.36 -4.32 -5.88
N ILE A 300 -23.98 -3.67 -6.87
CA ILE A 300 -24.99 -2.62 -6.65
C ILE A 300 -26.14 -3.08 -5.74
N PRO A 301 -26.77 -4.25 -5.93
CA PRO A 301 -27.87 -4.69 -5.05
C PRO A 301 -27.45 -4.79 -3.57
N SER A 302 -26.27 -5.32 -3.30
CA SER A 302 -25.72 -5.48 -1.95
C SER A 302 -25.36 -4.12 -1.34
N LEU A 303 -24.78 -3.21 -2.12
CA LEU A 303 -24.47 -1.84 -1.69
C LEU A 303 -25.74 -1.01 -1.41
N ILE A 304 -26.83 -1.22 -2.17
CA ILE A 304 -28.15 -0.63 -1.87
C ILE A 304 -28.68 -1.16 -0.53
N GLY A 305 -28.44 -2.44 -0.21
CA GLY A 305 -28.73 -3.00 1.10
C GLY A 305 -27.93 -2.34 2.23
N ALA A 306 -26.65 -2.02 1.98
CA ALA A 306 -25.75 -1.39 2.95
C ALA A 306 -26.18 0.03 3.36
N LEU A 307 -26.99 0.73 2.55
CA LEU A 307 -27.57 2.05 2.89
C LEU A 307 -28.55 2.01 4.07
N SER A 308 -28.91 0.82 4.56
CA SER A 308 -29.78 0.61 5.72
C SER A 308 -29.10 -0.24 6.79
N ASP A 309 -27.78 -0.33 6.78
CA ASP A 309 -27.02 -0.99 7.84
C ASP A 309 -27.11 -0.17 9.15
N PRO A 310 -27.21 -0.83 10.32
CA PRO A 310 -27.18 -0.13 11.61
C PRO A 310 -25.88 0.64 11.87
N ASP A 311 -24.76 0.27 11.25
CA ASP A 311 -23.49 1.00 11.34
C ASP A 311 -23.45 2.14 10.30
N GLU A 312 -23.42 3.39 10.76
CA GLU A 312 -23.37 4.55 9.87
C GLU A 312 -22.12 4.57 8.98
N ARG A 313 -21.01 3.93 9.38
CA ARG A 313 -19.79 3.84 8.55
C ARG A 313 -20.05 3.02 7.30
N ILE A 314 -20.83 1.94 7.43
CA ILE A 314 -21.22 1.07 6.32
C ILE A 314 -22.18 1.80 5.39
N CYS A 315 -23.16 2.53 5.94
CA CYS A 315 -24.06 3.37 5.15
C CYS A 315 -23.30 4.42 4.32
N ASN A 316 -22.35 5.13 4.93
CA ASN A 316 -21.53 6.12 4.23
C ASN A 316 -20.64 5.47 3.17
N SER A 317 -19.98 4.35 3.48
CA SER A 317 -19.16 3.61 2.51
C SER A 317 -19.99 3.11 1.33
N GLY A 318 -21.19 2.56 1.59
CA GLY A 318 -22.11 2.12 0.55
C GLY A 318 -22.59 3.27 -0.33
N MET A 319 -22.88 4.43 0.27
CA MET A 319 -23.21 5.66 -0.45
C MET A 319 -22.08 6.07 -1.41
N PHE A 320 -20.84 6.18 -0.93
CA PHE A 320 -19.70 6.56 -1.77
C PHE A 320 -19.40 5.54 -2.86
N SER A 321 -19.52 4.24 -2.54
CA SER A 321 -19.34 3.15 -3.50
C SER A 321 -20.36 3.20 -4.63
N LEU A 322 -21.64 3.44 -4.32
CA LEU A 322 -22.70 3.60 -5.32
C LEU A 322 -22.52 4.85 -6.18
N VAL A 323 -22.01 5.95 -5.59
CA VAL A 323 -21.65 7.16 -6.33
C VAL A 323 -20.50 6.87 -7.31
N LYS A 324 -19.47 6.16 -6.87
CA LYS A 324 -18.32 5.74 -7.71
C LYS A 324 -18.73 4.82 -8.86
N LEU A 325 -19.65 3.89 -8.59
CA LEU A 325 -20.24 3.00 -9.60
C LEU A 325 -21.22 3.70 -10.56
N GLY A 326 -21.72 4.88 -10.19
CA GLY A 326 -22.74 5.59 -10.95
C GLY A 326 -24.09 4.84 -10.97
N ALA A 327 -24.50 4.26 -9.83
CA ALA A 327 -25.74 3.49 -9.67
C ALA A 327 -27.00 4.39 -9.61
N ILE A 328 -27.19 5.25 -10.62
CA ILE A 328 -28.18 6.32 -10.63
C ILE A 328 -29.60 5.75 -10.49
N ASP A 329 -29.94 4.74 -11.28
CA ASP A 329 -31.32 4.23 -11.35
C ASP A 329 -31.74 3.59 -10.02
N GLU A 330 -30.85 2.82 -9.40
CA GLU A 330 -31.07 2.20 -8.11
C GLU A 330 -31.14 3.22 -6.97
N LEU A 331 -30.33 4.29 -7.04
CA LEU A 331 -30.38 5.39 -6.09
C LEU A 331 -31.67 6.20 -6.21
N LEU A 332 -32.12 6.50 -7.43
CA LEU A 332 -33.40 7.19 -7.68
C LEU A 332 -34.56 6.37 -7.13
N LYS A 333 -34.60 5.07 -7.45
CA LYS A 333 -35.61 4.14 -6.94
C LYS A 333 -35.62 4.09 -5.42
N THR A 334 -34.44 3.92 -4.81
CA THR A 334 -34.30 3.81 -3.35
C THR A 334 -34.68 5.11 -2.63
N ALA A 335 -34.33 6.26 -3.20
CA ALA A 335 -34.71 7.57 -2.67
C ALA A 335 -36.22 7.81 -2.74
N LEU A 336 -36.89 7.38 -3.81
CA LEU A 336 -38.33 7.56 -3.97
C LEU A 336 -39.15 6.56 -3.15
N GLU A 337 -38.82 5.28 -3.21
CA GLU A 337 -39.61 4.21 -2.60
C GLU A 337 -39.35 4.07 -1.10
N ARG A 338 -38.09 4.16 -0.69
CA ARG A 338 -37.69 3.93 0.71
C ARG A 338 -37.38 5.21 1.47
N LYS A 339 -37.35 6.36 0.79
CA LYS A 339 -36.98 7.66 1.37
C LYS A 339 -35.65 7.59 2.13
N ASN A 340 -34.71 6.77 1.64
CA ASN A 340 -33.46 6.51 2.33
C ASN A 340 -32.56 7.75 2.31
N ARG A 341 -32.14 8.24 3.49
CA ARG A 341 -31.31 9.45 3.63
C ARG A 341 -30.01 9.41 2.83
N TYR A 342 -29.32 8.26 2.82
CA TYR A 342 -28.04 8.11 2.14
C TYR A 342 -28.22 8.02 0.63
N ALA A 343 -29.31 7.41 0.14
CA ALA A 343 -29.64 7.45 -1.29
C ALA A 343 -29.89 8.88 -1.78
N ILE A 344 -30.61 9.69 -0.99
CA ILE A 344 -30.86 11.11 -1.32
C ILE A 344 -29.55 11.90 -1.34
N GLN A 345 -28.66 11.68 -0.37
CA GLN A 345 -27.34 12.31 -0.32
C GLN A 345 -26.44 11.89 -1.49
N ALA A 346 -26.43 10.61 -1.87
CA ALA A 346 -25.71 10.10 -3.03
C ALA A 346 -26.14 10.80 -4.33
N LEU A 347 -27.44 11.02 -4.52
CA LEU A 347 -27.96 11.76 -5.66
C LEU A 347 -27.42 13.20 -5.73
N GLY A 348 -27.21 13.85 -4.59
CA GLY A 348 -26.56 15.16 -4.50
C GLY A 348 -25.06 15.16 -4.82
N LEU A 349 -24.38 14.01 -4.66
CA LEU A 349 -22.95 13.82 -4.90
C LEU A 349 -22.61 13.45 -6.34
N LEU A 350 -23.47 12.68 -7.00
CA LEU A 350 -23.24 12.16 -8.35
C LEU A 350 -22.79 13.24 -9.36
N PRO A 351 -23.34 14.46 -9.40
CA PRO A 351 -22.87 15.50 -10.32
C PRO A 351 -21.41 15.90 -10.14
N SER A 352 -20.87 15.81 -8.91
CA SER A 352 -19.49 16.19 -8.57
C SER A 352 -18.47 15.05 -8.67
N SER A 353 -18.91 13.79 -8.61
CA SER A 353 -18.01 12.68 -8.24
C SER A 353 -17.64 11.73 -9.38
N ILE A 354 -18.20 11.87 -10.59
CA ILE A 354 -17.86 10.94 -11.68
C ILE A 354 -16.55 11.37 -12.36
N ASN A 355 -15.46 10.89 -11.77
CA ASN A 355 -14.15 10.86 -12.40
C ASN A 355 -14.27 10.02 -13.69
N LYS A 356 -14.23 10.69 -14.86
CA LYS A 356 -14.17 10.17 -16.25
C LYS A 356 -15.48 9.97 -17.06
N LYS A 357 -16.69 9.89 -16.48
CA LYS A 357 -17.97 9.81 -17.25
C LYS A 357 -18.89 10.99 -16.91
N LYS A 358 -18.95 11.99 -17.79
CA LYS A 358 -19.86 13.12 -17.62
C LYS A 358 -21.31 12.61 -17.67
N LEU A 359 -22.08 12.85 -16.60
CA LEU A 359 -23.53 12.58 -16.58
C LEU A 359 -24.19 13.23 -17.80
N THR A 360 -25.09 12.49 -18.46
CA THR A 360 -25.93 13.05 -19.53
C THR A 360 -26.90 14.09 -18.97
N SER A 361 -27.38 15.01 -19.81
CA SER A 361 -28.38 16.00 -19.40
C SER A 361 -29.64 15.32 -18.86
N GLU A 362 -30.08 14.22 -19.49
CA GLU A 362 -31.22 13.44 -19.03
C GLU A 362 -31.03 12.87 -17.61
N GLN A 363 -29.86 12.30 -17.32
CA GLN A 363 -29.55 11.79 -15.98
C GLN A 363 -29.56 12.91 -14.93
N LYS A 364 -29.00 14.08 -15.26
CA LYS A 364 -29.03 15.25 -14.37
C LYS A 364 -30.46 15.69 -14.10
N ASP A 365 -31.27 15.82 -15.15
CA ASP A 365 -32.67 16.25 -15.04
C ASP A 365 -33.49 15.28 -14.17
N ARG A 366 -33.26 13.96 -14.33
CA ARG A 366 -33.89 12.93 -13.49
C ARG A 366 -33.48 13.09 -12.02
N ILE A 367 -32.19 13.28 -11.74
CA ILE A 367 -31.67 13.52 -10.38
C ILE A 367 -32.32 14.78 -9.78
N PHE A 368 -32.29 15.90 -10.50
CA PHE A 368 -32.87 17.16 -10.04
C PHE A 368 -34.37 17.05 -9.79
N SER A 369 -35.11 16.40 -10.70
CA SER A 369 -36.55 16.21 -10.58
C SER A 369 -36.92 15.39 -9.35
N VAL A 370 -36.20 14.29 -9.08
CA VAL A 370 -36.40 13.48 -7.88
C VAL A 370 -36.07 14.27 -6.62
N LEU A 371 -34.92 14.94 -6.55
CA LEU A 371 -34.57 15.76 -5.38
C LEU A 371 -35.60 16.88 -5.13
N MET A 372 -36.04 17.58 -6.17
CA MET A 372 -37.09 18.61 -6.11
C MET A 372 -38.45 18.06 -5.65
N SER A 373 -38.78 16.82 -5.96
CA SER A 373 -39.99 16.18 -5.46
C SER A 373 -39.90 15.90 -3.95
N LEU A 374 -38.71 15.52 -3.46
CA LEU A 374 -38.47 15.17 -2.06
C LEU A 374 -38.33 16.39 -1.16
N THR A 375 -38.04 17.59 -1.70
CA THR A 375 -38.12 18.84 -0.91
C THR A 375 -39.54 19.20 -0.48
N LYS A 376 -40.54 18.57 -1.08
CA LYS A 376 -41.97 18.72 -0.74
C LYS A 376 -42.50 17.55 0.10
N ASP A 377 -41.62 16.66 0.57
CA ASP A 377 -42.02 15.52 1.40
C ASP A 377 -42.59 15.99 2.74
N SER A 378 -43.56 15.25 3.28
CA SER A 378 -44.18 15.54 4.57
C SER A 378 -43.21 15.42 5.76
N SER A 379 -42.14 14.63 5.61
CA SER A 379 -41.11 14.50 6.64
C SER A 379 -40.12 15.66 6.56
N TYR A 380 -40.00 16.43 7.65
CA TYR A 380 -39.03 17.52 7.77
C TYR A 380 -37.59 17.03 7.56
N GLU A 381 -37.26 15.83 8.03
CA GLU A 381 -35.92 15.25 7.86
C GLU A 381 -35.60 15.02 6.37
N ILE A 382 -36.53 14.39 5.64
CA ILE A 382 -36.38 14.11 4.20
C ILE A 382 -36.33 15.42 3.42
N GLN A 383 -37.19 16.38 3.73
CA GLN A 383 -37.19 17.70 3.13
C GLN A 383 -35.83 18.41 3.32
N ASN A 384 -35.29 18.42 4.54
CA ASN A 384 -34.02 19.07 4.84
C ASN A 384 -32.85 18.41 4.09
N ILE A 385 -32.80 17.07 4.06
CA ILE A 385 -31.74 16.33 3.36
C ILE A 385 -31.85 16.53 1.84
N ALA A 386 -33.07 16.52 1.29
CA ALA A 386 -33.32 16.79 -0.12
C ALA A 386 -32.88 18.20 -0.52
N ASN A 387 -33.21 19.22 0.28
CA ASN A 387 -32.78 20.60 0.04
C ASN A 387 -31.24 20.72 0.00
N LYS A 388 -30.55 20.16 0.99
CA LYS A 388 -29.07 20.17 1.03
C LYS A 388 -28.45 19.44 -0.17
N SER A 389 -29.02 18.30 -0.54
CA SER A 389 -28.52 17.48 -1.65
C SER A 389 -28.75 18.17 -3.00
N LEU A 390 -29.89 18.85 -3.15
CA LEU A 390 -30.23 19.66 -4.31
C LEU A 390 -29.28 20.85 -4.46
N ASP A 391 -29.00 21.59 -3.39
CA ASP A 391 -28.07 22.71 -3.41
C ASP A 391 -26.65 22.27 -3.76
N ARG A 392 -26.24 21.09 -3.30
CA ARG A 392 -24.96 20.47 -3.68
C ARG A 392 -24.93 20.14 -5.17
N ALA A 393 -25.95 19.48 -5.69
CA ALA A 393 -26.05 19.16 -7.11
C ALA A 393 -26.06 20.40 -8.02
N ARG A 394 -26.64 21.53 -7.55
CA ARG A 394 -26.76 22.78 -8.32
C ARG A 394 -25.45 23.56 -8.45
N ARG A 395 -24.69 23.70 -7.36
CA ARG A 395 -23.46 24.53 -7.33
C ARG A 395 -22.48 24.17 -8.45
N GLU A 396 -22.36 22.89 -8.74
CA GLU A 396 -21.40 22.36 -9.72
C GLU A 396 -21.84 22.52 -11.18
N VAL A 397 -23.15 22.60 -11.45
CA VAL A 397 -23.67 22.89 -12.80
C VAL A 397 -23.35 24.33 -13.21
N LEU A 398 -23.29 25.24 -12.24
CA LEU A 398 -22.97 26.65 -12.46
C LEU A 398 -21.47 26.87 -12.67
N GLU A 399 -20.60 26.22 -11.90
CA GLU A 399 -19.13 26.35 -12.06
C GLU A 399 -18.66 25.89 -13.45
N HIS A 400 -19.26 24.85 -14.03
CA HIS A 400 -18.96 24.39 -15.40
C HIS A 400 -19.52 25.28 -16.54
N SER A 401 -20.31 26.30 -16.22
CA SER A 401 -20.83 27.27 -17.19
C SER A 401 -19.97 28.53 -17.33
N TYR A 402 -19.04 28.76 -16.40
CA TYR A 402 -18.09 29.89 -16.44
C TYR A 402 -16.74 29.55 -17.08
N GLU A 403 -16.44 28.27 -17.32
CA GLU A 403 -15.20 27.81 -17.98
C GLU A 403 -15.36 27.50 -19.49
N ARG A 404 -16.47 27.91 -20.12
CA ARG A 404 -16.73 27.70 -21.56
C ARG A 404 -16.67 28.98 -22.38
#